data_AF-A0AA36H9E5-F1
#
_entry.id   AF-A0AA36H9E5-F1
#
_cell.length_a   1.000
_cell.length_b   1.000
_cell.length_c   1.000
_cell.angle_alpha   90.00
_cell.angle_beta   90.00
_cell.angle_gamma   90.00
#
_symmetry.space_group_name_H-M   'P 1'
#
loop_
_entity.id
_entity.type
_entity.pdbx_description
1 polymer ?
#
loop_
_entity_poly.entity_id
_entity_poly.type
_entity_poly.pdbx_seq_one_letter_code
_entity_poly.pdbx_strand_id
1 'polypeptide(L)'
;MPEFHHKVETKHVLCDKVLSGDKAYIKKLTQNRSVLRNSTLDMSCKQIKARVLPPKVLKKMEFGVAYARVVHENYDMVIKTVYETASILKELGGANDICVRPCESDRWNQSFSWDARSLKLFRNETQASPKQLAAELPEIRGIVQSSLSRAAVDWAVRNVDLTTLIYQLNSDVRGIDETLWATLQMSDDLEMPGRFTGKCISGQTYVPCISRSELYSTHKTYTFQDSDA
;
A
#
# COMPACT_ATOMS: atom_id res chain seq x y z
N MET A 1 27.76 -6.77 -11.92
CA MET A 1 26.39 -6.22 -11.92
C MET A 1 25.44 -7.25 -12.51
N PRO A 2 24.19 -7.36 -12.07
CA PRO A 2 23.20 -8.17 -12.77
C PRO A 2 23.02 -7.62 -14.19
N GLU A 3 23.18 -8.50 -15.18
CA GLU A 3 22.99 -8.19 -16.59
C GLU A 3 21.50 -8.33 -16.91
N PHE A 4 20.80 -7.20 -16.95
CA PHE A 4 19.40 -7.18 -17.35
C PHE A 4 19.31 -7.04 -18.87
N HIS A 5 18.46 -7.83 -19.51
CA HIS A 5 18.18 -7.63 -20.92
C HIS A 5 17.42 -6.30 -21.10
N HIS A 6 18.13 -5.30 -21.61
CA HIS A 6 17.52 -4.01 -21.96
C HIS A 6 16.73 -4.16 -23.26
N LYS A 7 15.54 -3.55 -23.30
CA LYS A 7 14.88 -3.33 -24.58
C LYS A 7 15.71 -2.37 -25.43
N VAL A 8 15.57 -2.44 -26.75
CA VAL A 8 16.36 -1.60 -27.68
C VAL A 8 16.16 -0.12 -27.38
N GLU A 9 14.94 0.26 -27.01
CA GLU A 9 14.56 1.64 -26.67
C GLU A 9 15.32 2.19 -25.47
N THR A 10 15.73 1.34 -24.51
CA THR A 10 16.40 1.76 -23.27
C THR A 10 17.83 1.26 -23.16
N LYS A 11 18.36 0.59 -24.19
CA LYS A 11 19.73 0.02 -24.18
C LYS A 11 20.83 1.08 -23.97
N HIS A 12 20.56 2.33 -24.34
CA HIS A 12 21.48 3.46 -24.19
C HIS A 12 21.51 4.04 -22.76
N VAL A 13 20.64 3.60 -21.86
CA VAL A 13 20.55 4.09 -20.48
C VAL A 13 21.59 3.38 -19.61
N LEU A 14 22.44 4.18 -18.95
CA LEU A 14 23.46 3.75 -18.01
C LEU A 14 22.86 3.80 -16.59
N CYS A 15 22.29 2.68 -16.15
CA CYS A 15 21.56 2.58 -14.87
C CYS A 15 22.47 2.85 -13.66
N ASP A 16 23.74 2.49 -13.73
CA ASP A 16 24.73 2.75 -12.67
C ASP A 16 24.88 4.25 -12.40
N LYS A 17 24.96 5.07 -13.45
CA LYS A 17 25.02 6.54 -13.34
C LYS A 17 23.74 7.14 -12.80
N VAL A 18 22.58 6.60 -13.19
CA VAL A 18 21.28 7.05 -12.68
C VAL A 18 21.18 6.74 -11.18
N LEU A 19 21.49 5.51 -10.78
CA LEU A 19 21.41 5.05 -9.39
C LEU A 19 22.45 5.72 -8.49
N SER A 20 23.61 6.10 -9.03
CA SER A 20 24.62 6.88 -8.30
C SER A 20 24.30 8.38 -8.20
N GLY A 21 23.23 8.85 -8.83
CA GLY A 21 22.83 10.26 -8.80
C GLY A 21 23.69 11.20 -9.64
N ASP A 22 24.28 10.73 -10.75
CA ASP A 22 25.03 11.57 -11.70
C ASP A 22 24.11 12.61 -12.35
N LYS A 23 24.06 13.82 -11.77
CA LYS A 23 23.17 14.91 -12.20
C LYS A 23 23.41 15.35 -13.64
N ALA A 24 24.66 15.33 -14.11
CA ALA A 24 25.00 15.75 -15.47
C ALA A 24 24.48 14.73 -16.49
N TYR A 25 24.69 13.44 -16.22
CA TYR A 25 24.14 12.36 -17.04
C TYR A 25 22.61 12.35 -17.04
N ILE A 26 21.98 12.47 -15.86
CA ILE A 26 20.52 12.52 -15.73
C ILE A 26 19.94 13.69 -16.54
N LYS A 27 20.54 14.89 -16.46
CA LYS A 27 20.10 16.05 -17.25
C LYS A 27 20.15 15.75 -18.75
N LYS A 28 21.24 15.18 -19.24
CA LYS A 28 21.38 14.78 -20.65
C LYS A 28 20.34 13.73 -21.06
N LEU A 29 20.08 12.75 -20.19
CA LEU A 29 19.08 11.71 -20.43
C LEU A 29 17.67 12.30 -20.52
N THR A 30 17.32 13.28 -19.67
CA THR A 30 15.99 13.90 -19.67
C THR A 30 15.68 14.73 -20.91
N GLN A 31 16.69 15.16 -21.66
CA GLN A 31 16.53 15.89 -22.93
C GLN A 31 16.13 14.96 -24.10
N ASN A 32 16.44 13.67 -24.00
CA ASN A 32 16.16 12.66 -25.03
C ASN A 32 15.47 11.45 -24.41
N ARG A 33 14.25 11.64 -23.90
CA ARG A 33 13.50 10.56 -23.25
C ARG A 33 13.13 9.47 -24.26
N SER A 34 13.30 8.21 -23.85
CA SER A 34 12.89 7.06 -24.65
C SER A 34 11.36 7.04 -24.81
N VAL A 35 10.89 6.88 -26.05
CA VAL A 35 9.47 6.69 -26.34
C VAL A 35 9.19 5.19 -26.42
N LEU A 36 8.18 4.73 -25.69
CA LEU A 36 7.74 3.34 -25.77
C LEU A 36 7.20 3.06 -27.16
N ARG A 37 7.76 2.04 -27.82
CA ARG A 37 7.26 1.59 -29.12
C ARG A 37 6.15 0.58 -28.91
N ASN A 38 5.03 0.78 -29.60
CA ASN A 38 4.01 -0.26 -29.70
C ASN A 38 4.64 -1.46 -30.42
N SER A 39 4.59 -2.62 -29.78
CA SER A 39 5.15 -3.86 -30.33
C SER A 39 4.24 -5.03 -29.98
N THR A 40 3.94 -5.86 -30.97
CA THR A 40 3.28 -7.13 -30.75
C THR A 40 4.26 -8.05 -30.03
N LEU A 41 3.94 -8.40 -28.78
CA LEU A 41 4.75 -9.32 -28.00
C LEU A 41 4.25 -10.74 -28.19
N ASP A 42 5.17 -11.70 -28.31
CA ASP A 42 4.83 -13.12 -28.20
C ASP A 42 4.36 -13.40 -26.76
N MET A 43 3.09 -13.79 -26.62
CA MET A 43 2.44 -14.04 -25.33
C MET A 43 2.46 -15.51 -24.90
N SER A 44 3.29 -16.34 -25.55
CA SER A 44 3.52 -17.71 -25.09
C SER A 44 4.14 -17.73 -23.68
N CYS A 45 3.82 -18.76 -22.91
CA CYS A 45 4.35 -18.95 -21.55
C CYS A 45 5.88 -18.93 -21.52
N LYS A 46 6.54 -19.48 -22.55
CA LYS A 46 7.99 -19.50 -22.68
C LYS A 46 8.56 -18.08 -22.77
N GLN A 47 7.99 -17.23 -23.63
CA GLN A 47 8.45 -15.85 -23.80
C GLN A 47 8.08 -14.95 -22.62
N ILE A 48 6.91 -15.15 -22.00
CA ILE A 48 6.55 -14.44 -20.76
C ILE A 48 7.57 -14.76 -19.66
N LYS A 49 7.88 -16.04 -19.43
CA LYS A 49 8.88 -16.45 -18.44
C LYS A 49 10.25 -15.85 -18.73
N ALA A 50 10.69 -15.83 -19.98
CA ALA A 50 11.97 -15.24 -20.36
C ALA A 50 12.04 -13.72 -20.10
N ARG A 51 10.91 -13.01 -20.12
CA ARG A 51 10.82 -11.56 -19.81
C ARG A 51 10.69 -11.26 -18.33
N VAL A 52 10.02 -12.13 -17.56
CA VAL A 52 9.68 -11.90 -16.16
C VAL A 52 10.71 -12.51 -15.21
N LEU A 53 11.19 -13.71 -15.52
CA LEU A 53 12.13 -14.43 -14.66
C LEU A 53 13.57 -14.10 -15.06
N PRO A 54 14.46 -13.86 -14.09
CA PRO A 54 15.87 -13.68 -14.40
C PRO A 54 16.45 -14.99 -14.95
N PRO A 55 17.53 -14.93 -15.74
CA PRO A 55 18.22 -16.12 -16.24
C PRO A 55 18.93 -16.91 -15.12
N LYS A 56 19.00 -16.34 -13.91
CA LYS A 56 19.60 -16.97 -12.73
C LYS A 56 18.54 -17.75 -11.95
N VAL A 57 18.94 -18.91 -11.44
CA VAL A 57 18.13 -19.69 -10.50
C VAL A 57 17.95 -18.87 -9.22
N LEU A 58 16.69 -18.63 -8.85
CA LEU A 58 16.32 -17.93 -7.63
C LEU A 58 16.38 -18.90 -6.43
N LYS A 59 16.87 -18.41 -5.29
CA LYS A 59 16.80 -19.12 -4.02
C LYS A 59 15.32 -19.28 -3.64
N LYS A 60 14.95 -20.46 -3.13
CA LYS A 60 13.62 -20.69 -2.58
C LYS A 60 13.39 -19.76 -1.38
N MET A 61 12.26 -19.07 -1.37
CA MET A 61 11.85 -18.22 -0.25
C MET A 61 11.47 -19.07 0.97
N GLU A 62 11.72 -18.55 2.17
CA GLU A 62 11.40 -19.23 3.44
C GLU A 62 9.89 -19.25 3.71
N PHE A 63 9.18 -18.20 3.28
CA PHE A 63 7.73 -18.10 3.35
C PHE A 63 7.18 -17.32 2.14
N GLY A 64 5.88 -17.45 1.88
CA GLY A 64 5.21 -16.78 0.77
C GLY A 64 4.70 -15.38 1.14
N VAL A 65 4.78 -14.46 0.18
CA VAL A 65 4.18 -13.12 0.25
C VAL A 65 3.09 -13.04 -0.81
N ALA A 66 1.90 -12.60 -0.42
CA ALA A 66 0.78 -12.38 -1.33
C ALA A 66 0.62 -10.88 -1.60
N TYR A 67 0.33 -10.51 -2.84
CA TYR A 67 0.08 -9.13 -3.26
C TYR A 67 -1.35 -8.99 -3.78
N ALA A 68 -2.08 -8.00 -3.28
CA ALA A 68 -3.33 -7.53 -3.87
C ALA A 68 -3.05 -6.18 -4.55
N ARG A 69 -3.14 -6.14 -5.88
CA ARG A 69 -2.84 -4.93 -6.67
C ARG A 69 -4.02 -4.58 -7.57
N VAL A 70 -4.47 -3.31 -7.48
CA VAL A 70 -5.44 -2.73 -8.42
C VAL A 70 -4.68 -2.21 -9.64
N VAL A 71 -4.78 -2.91 -10.78
CA VAL A 71 -3.83 -2.78 -11.90
C VAL A 71 -4.02 -1.50 -12.74
N HIS A 72 -5.18 -0.84 -12.67
CA HIS A 72 -5.46 0.37 -13.47
C HIS A 72 -5.07 1.70 -12.81
N GLU A 73 -4.87 1.71 -11.49
CA GLU A 73 -4.60 2.93 -10.72
C GLU A 73 -3.21 2.90 -10.05
N ASN A 74 -2.54 1.75 -10.11
CA ASN A 74 -1.32 1.53 -9.35
C ASN A 74 -0.06 1.72 -10.22
N TYR A 75 0.64 2.82 -9.96
CA TYR A 75 1.94 3.17 -10.53
C TYR A 75 3.13 2.78 -9.62
N ASP A 76 2.91 1.87 -8.66
CA ASP A 76 3.94 1.48 -7.70
C ASP A 76 5.07 0.70 -8.38
N MET A 77 6.29 1.03 -7.95
CA MET A 77 7.51 0.33 -8.32
C MET A 77 8.10 -0.33 -7.09
N VAL A 78 8.49 -1.60 -7.23
CA VAL A 78 9.14 -2.33 -6.15
C VAL A 78 10.61 -1.89 -6.05
N ILE A 79 11.01 -1.38 -4.89
CA ILE A 79 12.36 -0.84 -4.63
C ILE A 79 13.23 -1.74 -3.74
N LYS A 80 12.75 -2.97 -3.47
CA LYS A 80 13.44 -4.01 -2.69
C LYS A 80 13.33 -5.33 -3.45
N THR A 81 14.36 -6.15 -3.38
CA THR A 81 14.29 -7.51 -3.93
C THR A 81 13.29 -8.36 -3.15
N VAL A 82 12.80 -9.43 -3.76
CA VAL A 82 11.89 -10.38 -3.09
C VAL A 82 12.48 -10.95 -1.79
N TYR A 83 13.81 -11.05 -1.69
CA TYR A 83 14.50 -11.51 -0.49
C TYR A 83 14.59 -10.44 0.60
N GLU A 84 14.84 -9.19 0.23
CA GLU A 84 14.81 -8.07 1.17
C GLU A 84 13.39 -7.87 1.72
N THR A 85 12.38 -7.89 0.85
CA THR A 85 10.97 -7.82 1.29
C THR A 85 10.63 -8.96 2.24
N ALA A 86 10.99 -10.20 1.93
CA ALA A 86 10.76 -11.33 2.83
C ALA A 86 11.52 -11.19 4.15
N SER A 87 12.76 -10.68 4.12
CA SER A 87 13.53 -10.46 5.35
C SER A 87 12.86 -9.40 6.23
N ILE A 88 12.44 -8.28 5.65
CA ILE A 88 11.72 -7.21 6.37
C ILE A 88 10.42 -7.72 7.00
N LEU A 89 9.60 -8.44 6.22
CA LEU A 89 8.33 -8.98 6.72
C LEU A 89 8.54 -10.07 7.79
N LYS A 90 9.66 -10.78 7.75
CA LYS A 90 10.06 -11.73 8.80
C LYS A 90 10.40 -10.99 10.09
N GLU A 91 11.16 -9.90 10.00
CA GLU A 91 11.50 -9.06 11.16
C GLU A 91 10.26 -8.40 11.80
N LEU A 92 9.21 -8.10 11.02
CA LEU A 92 7.93 -7.63 11.57
C LEU A 92 7.22 -8.68 12.44
N GLY A 93 7.58 -9.97 12.33
CA GLY A 93 7.11 -11.01 13.26
C GLY A 93 5.58 -11.19 13.32
N GLY A 94 4.85 -10.79 12.28
CA GLY A 94 3.39 -10.82 12.25
C GLY A 94 2.70 -9.50 12.63
N ALA A 95 3.46 -8.45 12.96
CA ALA A 95 2.92 -7.09 13.02
C ALA A 95 2.50 -6.62 11.62
N ASN A 96 1.40 -5.88 11.56
CA ASN A 96 0.99 -5.19 10.34
C ASN A 96 1.73 -3.85 10.24
N ASP A 97 2.03 -3.41 9.03
CA ASP A 97 2.66 -2.12 8.75
C ASP A 97 1.67 -1.24 7.96
N ILE A 98 1.18 -0.20 8.64
CA ILE A 98 0.18 0.75 8.15
C ILE A 98 0.60 2.14 8.61
N CYS A 99 0.62 3.10 7.68
CA CYS A 99 0.84 4.51 8.02
C CYS A 99 -0.41 5.05 8.73
N VAL A 100 -0.26 5.82 9.80
CA VAL A 100 -1.41 6.41 10.50
C VAL A 100 -1.20 7.87 10.89
N ARG A 101 -2.28 8.63 10.91
CA ARG A 101 -2.37 10.02 11.39
C ARG A 101 -3.79 10.36 11.86
N PRO A 102 -3.97 11.40 12.69
CA PRO A 102 -5.29 11.90 13.03
C PRO A 102 -6.10 12.21 11.75
N CYS A 103 -7.37 11.84 11.76
CA CYS A 103 -8.28 12.15 10.67
C CYS A 103 -8.81 13.58 10.82
N GLU A 104 -8.93 14.29 9.69
CA GLU A 104 -9.64 15.57 9.68
C GLU A 104 -11.16 15.32 9.69
N SER A 105 -11.91 16.13 10.45
CA SER A 105 -13.33 15.93 10.69
C SER A 105 -14.21 15.99 9.44
N ASP A 106 -13.72 16.58 8.34
CA ASP A 106 -14.41 16.64 7.04
C ASP A 106 -14.29 15.33 6.23
N ARG A 107 -13.49 14.38 6.72
CA ARG A 107 -13.21 13.10 6.07
C ARG A 107 -13.84 11.91 6.79
N TRP A 108 -14.64 12.18 7.81
CA TRP A 108 -15.32 11.19 8.62
C TRP A 108 -16.74 11.64 8.93
N ASN A 109 -17.73 10.82 8.59
CA ASN A 109 -19.12 11.20 8.82
C ASN A 109 -19.50 11.01 10.29
N GLN A 110 -19.57 12.12 11.03
CA GLN A 110 -19.94 12.14 12.45
C GLN A 110 -21.41 11.78 12.73
N SER A 111 -22.25 11.70 11.70
CA SER A 111 -23.67 11.32 11.85
C SER A 111 -23.86 9.79 11.92
N PHE A 112 -22.84 9.01 11.58
CA PHE A 112 -22.88 7.55 11.68
C PHE A 112 -22.40 7.05 13.03
N SER A 113 -22.89 5.88 13.44
CA SER A 113 -22.38 5.15 14.59
C SER A 113 -21.21 4.28 14.16
N TRP A 114 -20.07 4.43 14.85
CA TRP A 114 -18.81 3.75 14.53
C TRP A 114 -18.39 2.74 15.60
N ASP A 115 -19.32 2.34 16.47
CA ASP A 115 -19.09 1.26 17.42
C ASP A 115 -19.34 -0.12 16.79
N ALA A 116 -18.67 -1.15 17.32
CA ALA A 116 -18.70 -2.50 16.78
C ALA A 116 -20.11 -3.12 16.73
N ARG A 117 -21.01 -2.76 17.65
CA ARG A 117 -22.40 -3.27 17.66
C ARG A 117 -23.24 -2.63 16.56
N SER A 118 -23.22 -1.31 16.43
CA SER A 118 -23.94 -0.60 15.37
C SER A 118 -23.47 -1.04 13.99
N LEU A 119 -22.17 -1.30 13.86
CA LEU A 119 -21.55 -1.83 12.64
C LEU A 119 -21.81 -3.31 12.40
N LYS A 120 -22.40 -4.05 13.35
CA LYS A 120 -22.55 -5.51 13.31
C LYS A 120 -21.23 -6.21 12.96
N LEU A 121 -20.14 -5.70 13.54
CA LEU A 121 -18.79 -5.98 13.07
C LEU A 121 -18.40 -7.45 13.27
N PHE A 122 -18.96 -8.16 14.24
CA PHE A 122 -18.61 -9.56 14.49
C PHE A 122 -19.65 -10.49 13.88
N ARG A 123 -19.23 -11.38 12.97
CA ARG A 123 -20.14 -12.36 12.32
C ARG A 123 -20.84 -13.26 13.33
N ASN A 124 -20.15 -13.58 14.42
CA ASN A 124 -20.68 -14.35 15.52
C ASN A 124 -20.37 -13.64 16.85
N GLU A 125 -21.34 -12.88 17.36
CA GLU A 125 -21.19 -12.15 18.63
C GLU A 125 -20.88 -13.07 19.82
N THR A 126 -21.28 -14.35 19.78
CA THR A 126 -20.98 -15.30 20.86
C THR A 126 -19.50 -15.63 20.99
N GLN A 127 -18.71 -15.37 19.94
CA GLN A 127 -17.26 -15.55 19.92
C GLN A 127 -16.50 -14.25 20.21
N ALA A 128 -17.19 -13.11 20.28
CA ALA A 128 -16.60 -11.83 20.60
C ALA A 128 -16.69 -11.55 22.10
N SER A 129 -15.65 -10.96 22.67
CA SER A 129 -15.69 -10.51 24.06
C SER A 129 -16.65 -9.33 24.23
N PRO A 130 -17.20 -9.11 25.44
CA PRO A 130 -17.99 -7.90 25.73
C PRO A 130 -17.24 -6.61 25.41
N LYS A 131 -15.90 -6.61 25.57
CA LYS A 131 -15.03 -5.49 25.26
C LYS A 131 -14.96 -5.22 23.76
N GLN A 132 -14.79 -6.26 22.95
CA GLN A 132 -14.82 -6.17 21.48
C GLN A 132 -16.17 -5.66 20.97
N LEU A 133 -17.28 -6.13 21.54
CA LEU A 133 -18.61 -5.68 21.15
C LEU A 133 -18.88 -4.22 21.57
N ALA A 134 -18.20 -3.72 22.59
CA ALA A 134 -18.30 -2.32 23.02
C ALA A 134 -17.23 -1.42 22.36
N ALA A 135 -16.39 -1.96 21.47
CA ALA A 135 -15.28 -1.23 20.90
C ALA A 135 -15.78 -0.08 20.01
N GLU A 136 -15.22 1.10 20.24
CA GLU A 136 -15.38 2.26 19.37
C GLU A 136 -14.24 2.30 18.36
N LEU A 137 -14.57 2.52 17.09
CA LEU A 137 -13.57 2.70 16.04
C LEU A 137 -12.97 4.11 16.14
N PRO A 138 -11.63 4.24 16.26
CA PRO A 138 -11.01 5.55 16.33
C PRO A 138 -11.00 6.25 14.96
N GLU A 139 -11.18 7.57 14.98
CA GLU A 139 -11.15 8.44 13.80
C GLU A 139 -9.72 8.66 13.30
N ILE A 140 -9.18 7.67 12.58
CA ILE A 140 -7.78 7.62 12.15
C ILE A 140 -7.72 7.33 10.66
N ARG A 141 -6.75 7.93 9.99
CA ARG A 141 -6.48 7.65 8.58
C ARG A 141 -5.01 7.42 8.33
N GLY A 142 -4.71 6.93 7.14
CA GLY A 142 -3.38 6.54 6.72
C GLY A 142 -3.17 6.82 5.24
N ILE A 143 -2.64 5.80 4.57
CA ILE A 143 -2.59 5.67 3.12
C ILE A 143 -3.32 4.38 2.73
N VAL A 144 -3.68 4.24 1.46
CA VAL A 144 -4.40 3.06 0.96
C VAL A 144 -3.54 1.78 1.03
N GLN A 145 -2.22 1.93 0.90
CA GLN A 145 -1.26 0.83 0.93
C GLN A 145 -1.02 0.34 2.37
N SER A 146 -1.06 -0.97 2.55
CA SER A 146 -0.80 -1.62 3.83
C SER A 146 -0.11 -2.96 3.63
N SER A 147 0.72 -3.36 4.59
CA SER A 147 1.23 -4.73 4.72
C SER A 147 0.53 -5.40 5.88
N LEU A 148 -0.34 -6.36 5.58
CA LEU A 148 -1.10 -7.10 6.59
C LEU A 148 -0.54 -8.50 6.77
N SER A 149 -0.47 -8.95 8.03
CA SER A 149 -0.17 -10.33 8.35
C SER A 149 -1.29 -11.26 7.86
N ARG A 150 -0.97 -12.53 7.60
CA ARG A 150 -1.99 -13.52 7.22
C ARG A 150 -3.08 -13.66 8.30
N ALA A 151 -2.71 -13.54 9.58
CA ALA A 151 -3.66 -13.60 10.69
C ALA A 151 -4.63 -12.41 10.67
N ALA A 152 -4.15 -11.21 10.36
CA ALA A 152 -4.99 -10.02 10.20
C ALA A 152 -5.99 -10.18 9.05
N VAL A 153 -5.54 -10.68 7.90
CA VAL A 153 -6.41 -10.94 6.74
C VAL A 153 -7.43 -12.04 7.06
N ASP A 154 -7.02 -13.13 7.72
CA ASP A 154 -7.93 -14.20 8.11
C ASP A 154 -9.00 -13.71 9.08
N TRP A 155 -8.61 -12.88 10.06
CA TRP A 155 -9.53 -12.20 10.97
C TRP A 155 -10.53 -11.31 10.21
N ALA A 156 -10.05 -10.48 9.28
CA ALA A 156 -10.89 -9.59 8.48
C ALA A 156 -11.91 -10.36 7.61
N VAL A 157 -11.50 -11.50 7.06
CA VAL A 157 -12.32 -12.29 6.12
C VAL A 157 -13.24 -13.28 6.84
N ARG A 158 -12.83 -13.85 7.98
CA ARG A 158 -13.56 -14.93 8.66
C ARG A 158 -14.24 -14.50 9.95
N ASN A 159 -13.65 -13.59 10.72
CA ASN A 159 -14.17 -13.23 12.05
C ASN A 159 -15.09 -12.00 12.01
N VAL A 160 -14.70 -10.95 11.29
CA VAL A 160 -15.48 -9.68 11.24
C VAL A 160 -16.22 -9.43 9.94
N ASP A 161 -17.48 -9.00 10.02
CA ASP A 161 -18.27 -8.54 8.88
C ASP A 161 -18.03 -7.05 8.63
N LEU A 162 -17.24 -6.75 7.58
CA LEU A 162 -16.93 -5.38 7.21
C LEU A 162 -18.02 -4.72 6.33
N THR A 163 -19.14 -5.41 6.04
CA THR A 163 -20.14 -4.92 5.08
C THR A 163 -20.72 -3.56 5.48
N THR A 164 -21.21 -3.43 6.71
CA THR A 164 -21.78 -2.17 7.19
C THR A 164 -20.72 -1.08 7.31
N LEU A 165 -19.51 -1.43 7.78
CA LEU A 165 -18.40 -0.49 7.85
C LEU A 165 -18.03 0.06 6.47
N ILE A 166 -17.82 -0.82 5.49
CA ILE A 166 -17.50 -0.42 4.11
C ILE A 166 -18.64 0.38 3.49
N TYR A 167 -19.90 0.03 3.77
CA TYR A 167 -21.04 0.82 3.30
C TYR A 167 -21.05 2.24 3.87
N GLN A 168 -20.79 2.40 5.18
CA GLN A 168 -20.65 3.72 5.80
C GLN A 168 -19.44 4.50 5.26
N LEU A 169 -18.31 3.82 5.06
CA LEU A 169 -17.12 4.41 4.44
C LEU A 169 -17.31 4.74 2.96
N ASN A 170 -18.27 4.15 2.26
CA ASN A 170 -18.63 4.57 0.90
C ASN A 170 -19.48 5.85 0.86
N SER A 171 -19.49 6.64 1.94
CA SER A 171 -20.03 8.00 1.92
C SER A 171 -19.19 8.92 1.03
N ASP A 172 -19.83 9.95 0.45
CA ASP A 172 -19.18 10.97 -0.38
C ASP A 172 -18.37 11.96 0.46
N VAL A 173 -17.34 11.46 1.14
CA VAL A 173 -16.38 12.25 1.91
C VAL A 173 -14.98 12.06 1.33
N ARG A 174 -14.16 13.10 1.45
CA ARG A 174 -12.85 13.17 0.81
C ARG A 174 -11.92 12.05 1.30
N GLY A 175 -11.39 11.26 0.36
CA GLY A 175 -10.33 10.27 0.56
C GLY A 175 -10.61 9.25 1.68
N ILE A 176 -11.82 8.74 1.70
CA ILE A 176 -12.29 7.77 2.70
C ILE A 176 -11.57 6.41 2.61
N ASP A 177 -10.98 6.11 1.46
CA ASP A 177 -10.12 4.95 1.18
C ASP A 177 -8.84 4.91 2.05
N GLU A 178 -8.46 6.03 2.66
CA GLU A 178 -7.34 6.12 3.61
C GLU A 178 -7.71 5.70 5.05
N THR A 179 -8.97 5.37 5.35
CA THR A 179 -9.42 5.21 6.76
C THR A 179 -9.54 3.74 7.21
N LEU A 180 -10.04 2.85 6.35
CA LEU A 180 -10.46 1.49 6.73
C LEU A 180 -9.39 0.75 7.55
N TRP A 181 -8.19 0.57 6.97
CA TRP A 181 -7.13 -0.19 7.63
C TRP A 181 -6.55 0.55 8.83
N ALA A 182 -6.45 1.87 8.75
CA ALA A 182 -5.88 2.70 9.81
C ALA A 182 -6.75 2.64 11.09
N THR A 183 -8.06 2.78 10.94
CA THR A 183 -9.03 2.69 12.03
C THR A 183 -9.09 1.30 12.66
N LEU A 184 -9.15 0.23 11.86
CA LEU A 184 -9.17 -1.14 12.38
C LEU A 184 -7.89 -1.48 13.14
N GLN A 185 -6.74 -1.06 12.62
CA GLN A 185 -5.42 -1.29 13.20
C GLN A 185 -5.22 -0.54 14.53
N MET A 186 -5.87 0.61 14.72
CA MET A 186 -5.68 1.47 15.89
C MET A 186 -6.69 1.23 17.00
N SER A 187 -7.72 0.43 16.77
CA SER A 187 -8.65 0.06 17.84
C SER A 187 -7.99 -0.93 18.80
N ASP A 188 -7.74 -0.48 20.03
CA ASP A 188 -7.14 -1.33 21.06
C ASP A 188 -8.05 -2.51 21.45
N ASP A 189 -9.35 -2.36 21.26
CA ASP A 189 -10.37 -3.26 21.79
C ASP A 189 -10.87 -4.29 20.77
N LEU A 190 -10.65 -4.07 19.47
CA LEU A 190 -11.00 -5.07 18.44
C LEU A 190 -10.10 -6.30 18.45
N GLU A 191 -8.89 -6.16 19.00
CA GLU A 191 -7.88 -7.24 19.04
C GLU A 191 -7.56 -7.81 17.66
N MET A 192 -7.55 -6.96 16.62
CA MET A 192 -7.07 -7.33 15.29
C MET A 192 -5.63 -7.89 15.38
N PRO A 193 -5.34 -9.08 14.83
CA PRO A 193 -3.98 -9.64 14.88
C PRO A 193 -2.96 -8.73 14.21
N GLY A 194 -1.78 -8.60 14.82
CA GLY A 194 -0.71 -7.74 14.29
C GLY A 194 -0.97 -6.24 14.46
N ARG A 195 -1.99 -5.84 15.23
CA ARG A 195 -2.29 -4.43 15.52
C ARG A 195 -1.17 -3.74 16.32
N PHE A 196 -1.13 -2.41 16.27
CA PHE A 196 -0.39 -1.60 17.23
C PHE A 196 -1.36 -0.84 18.15
N THR A 197 -0.85 -0.25 19.23
CA THR A 197 -1.70 0.45 20.20
C THR A 197 -2.06 1.85 19.75
N GLY A 198 -3.29 2.29 20.09
CA GLY A 198 -3.75 3.66 19.91
C GLY A 198 -2.81 4.70 20.52
N LYS A 199 -2.04 4.32 21.55
CA LYS A 199 -1.04 5.18 22.19
C LYS A 199 0.07 5.64 21.24
N CYS A 200 0.33 4.91 20.15
CA CYS A 200 1.38 5.26 19.19
C CYS A 200 1.11 6.60 18.47
N ILE A 201 -0.16 7.01 18.30
CA ILE A 201 -0.49 8.31 17.67
C ILE A 201 -0.69 9.44 18.69
N SER A 202 -0.72 9.13 19.99
CA SER A 202 -0.93 10.15 21.02
C SER A 202 0.23 11.17 21.00
N GLY A 203 -0.07 12.41 20.65
CA GLY A 203 0.92 13.48 20.50
C GLY A 203 1.72 13.44 19.20
N GLN A 204 1.40 12.56 18.25
CA GLN A 204 2.05 12.49 16.94
C GLN A 204 1.10 12.94 15.83
N THR A 205 1.64 13.67 14.86
CA THR A 205 0.89 14.08 13.67
C THR A 205 0.90 13.01 12.58
N TYR A 206 1.86 12.09 12.63
CA TYR A 206 2.04 11.02 11.65
C TYR A 206 2.97 9.92 12.18
N VAL A 207 2.55 8.67 12.04
CA VAL A 207 3.39 7.48 12.24
C VAL A 207 3.73 6.92 10.85
N PRO A 208 5.03 6.90 10.47
CA PRO A 208 5.45 6.40 9.17
C PRO A 208 5.32 4.89 9.07
N CYS A 209 5.24 4.40 7.84
CA CYS A 209 5.24 2.98 7.50
C CYS A 209 6.26 2.68 6.40
N ILE A 210 6.63 1.41 6.27
CA ILE A 210 7.62 0.95 5.28
C ILE A 210 6.99 0.40 4.00
N SER A 211 5.67 0.21 3.99
CA SER A 211 4.89 -0.35 2.88
C SER A 211 4.99 0.47 1.59
N ARG A 212 5.14 1.79 1.71
CA ARG A 212 5.28 2.69 0.55
C ARG A 212 6.16 3.88 0.87
N SER A 213 6.98 4.26 -0.10
CA SER A 213 7.68 5.54 -0.10
C SER A 213 7.05 6.45 -1.14
N GLU A 214 6.69 7.65 -0.73
CA GLU A 214 6.08 8.66 -1.59
C GLU A 214 6.68 10.05 -1.32
N LEU A 215 6.63 10.92 -2.31
CA LEU A 215 7.15 12.28 -2.23
C LEU A 215 6.00 13.26 -2.47
N TYR A 216 5.59 13.95 -1.42
CA TYR A 216 4.61 15.03 -1.51
C TYR A 216 5.30 16.36 -1.82
N SER A 217 4.77 17.10 -2.78
CA SER A 217 5.17 18.47 -3.08
C SER A 217 4.02 19.40 -2.70
N THR A 218 4.17 20.18 -1.64
CA THR A 218 3.15 21.13 -1.16
C THR A 218 3.08 22.42 -1.98
N HIS A 219 3.96 22.61 -2.97
CA HIS A 219 3.97 23.78 -3.85
C HIS A 219 3.90 23.41 -5.32
N LYS A 220 2.70 23.40 -5.92
CA LYS A 220 2.53 23.67 -7.36
C LYS A 220 1.18 24.34 -7.63
N THR A 221 1.18 25.67 -7.76
CA THR A 221 0.23 26.39 -8.61
C THR A 221 0.51 25.94 -10.05
N TYR A 222 -0.20 24.92 -10.51
CA TYR A 222 -0.28 24.63 -11.93
C TYR A 222 -1.38 25.50 -12.53
N THR A 223 -1.01 26.63 -13.13
CA THR A 223 -1.87 27.25 -14.14
C THR A 223 -1.79 26.38 -15.38
N PHE A 224 -2.87 25.67 -15.68
CA PHE A 224 -3.09 25.14 -17.02
C PHE A 224 -3.21 26.37 -17.94
N GLN A 225 -2.19 26.62 -18.75
CA GLN A 225 -2.39 27.38 -19.98
C GLN A 225 -3.00 26.38 -20.95
N ASP A 226 -4.30 26.50 -21.17
CA ASP A 226 -4.93 25.96 -22.36
C ASP A 226 -4.20 26.57 -23.55
N SER A 227 -3.41 25.75 -24.25
CA SER A 227 -2.92 26.09 -25.57
C SER A 227 -3.99 25.66 -26.55
N ASP A 228 -4.61 26.66 -27.18
CA ASP A 228 -5.53 26.56 -28.30
C ASP A 228 -5.08 25.52 -29.34
N ALA A 229 -6.02 24.66 -29.74
CA ALA A 229 -6.06 23.95 -31.01
C ALA A 229 -7.51 23.75 -31.45
#